data_AF-A0A2E7U2T7-F1
#
_entry.id   AF-A0A2E7U2T7-F1
#
_cell.length_a   1.000
_cell.length_b   1.000
_cell.length_c   1.000
_cell.angle_alpha   90.00
_cell.angle_beta   90.00
_cell.angle_gamma   90.00
#
_symmetry.space_group_name_H-M   'P 1'
#
loop_
_entity.id
_entity.type
_entity.pdbx_description
1 polymer ?
#
loop_
_entity_poly.entity_id
_entity_poly.type
_entity_poly.pdbx_seq_one_letter_code
_entity_poly.pdbx_strand_id
1 'polypeptide(L)'
;MEGKLLIAHGTLDSNVPPSNTMLVVNALIAANKDFDLILMPNRRHGFGNEPYMMRRRWDYFVRHLLDAEPPAGYQIGEVTRPIG
;
A
#
# COMPACT_ATOMS: atom_id res chain seq x y z
N MET A 1 -17.18 7.68 -8.05
CA MET A 1 -16.28 6.57 -7.71
C MET A 1 -16.85 5.91 -6.47
N GLU A 2 -17.19 4.65 -6.60
CA GLU A 2 -17.63 3.80 -5.51
C GLU A 2 -16.45 2.91 -5.13
N GLY A 3 -16.18 2.75 -3.83
CA GLY A 3 -15.05 1.96 -3.33
C GLY A 3 -14.01 2.77 -2.55
N LYS A 4 -13.08 2.05 -1.93
CA LYS A 4 -12.01 2.59 -1.07
C LYS A 4 -10.70 2.68 -1.86
N LEU A 5 -9.97 3.78 -1.70
CA LEU A 5 -8.75 4.08 -2.46
C LEU A 5 -7.51 4.00 -1.58
N LEU A 6 -6.57 3.10 -1.92
CA LEU A 6 -5.24 3.03 -1.33
C LEU A 6 -4.19 3.52 -2.33
N ILE A 7 -3.38 4.49 -1.92
CA ILE A 7 -2.24 5.03 -2.66
C ILE A 7 -0.97 4.62 -1.91
N ALA A 8 0.05 4.15 -2.63
CA ALA A 8 1.36 3.87 -2.06
C ALA A 8 2.50 4.41 -2.93
N HIS A 9 3.52 5.03 -2.33
CA HIS A 9 4.65 5.63 -3.07
C HIS A 9 5.98 5.51 -2.30
N GLY A 10 7.08 5.27 -3.01
CA GLY A 10 8.44 5.25 -2.45
C GLY A 10 9.08 6.65 -2.40
N THR A 11 9.54 7.10 -1.23
CA THR A 11 9.99 8.50 -1.06
C THR A 11 11.26 8.87 -1.83
N LEU A 12 12.00 7.89 -2.35
CA LEU A 12 13.20 8.08 -3.17
C LEU A 12 13.00 7.57 -4.61
N ASP A 13 11.76 7.40 -5.07
CA ASP A 13 11.49 7.02 -6.45
C ASP A 13 11.96 8.12 -7.42
N SER A 14 13.05 7.83 -8.13
CA SER A 14 13.66 8.72 -9.12
C SER A 14 13.12 8.49 -10.54
N ASN A 15 12.31 7.45 -10.75
CA ASN A 15 11.64 7.18 -12.02
C ASN A 15 10.29 7.91 -12.06
N VAL A 16 9.51 7.80 -10.97
CA VAL A 16 8.26 8.53 -10.78
C VAL A 16 8.36 9.34 -9.48
N PRO A 17 8.64 10.65 -9.56
CA PRO A 17 8.82 11.49 -8.38
C PRO A 17 7.58 11.49 -7.45
N PRO A 18 7.76 11.50 -6.11
CA PRO A 18 6.65 11.57 -5.15
C PRO A 18 5.73 12.78 -5.33
N SER A 19 6.23 13.87 -5.92
CA SER A 19 5.43 15.07 -6.24
C SER A 19 4.22 14.74 -7.11
N ASN A 20 4.33 13.75 -8.00
CA ASN A 20 3.21 13.35 -8.86
C ASN A 20 2.05 12.79 -8.03
N THR A 21 2.35 11.98 -7.02
CA THR A 21 1.36 11.47 -6.08
C THR A 21 0.76 12.59 -5.24
N MET A 22 1.56 13.58 -4.85
CA MET A 22 1.07 14.74 -4.10
C MET A 22 0.06 15.58 -4.89
N LEU A 23 0.15 15.65 -6.22
CA LEU A 23 -0.85 16.32 -7.05
C LEU A 23 -2.22 15.62 -6.95
N VAL A 24 -2.24 14.28 -6.98
CA VAL A 24 -3.47 13.49 -6.85
C VAL A 24 -4.05 13.64 -5.44
N VAL A 25 -3.21 13.55 -4.41
CA VAL A 25 -3.61 13.75 -3.01
C VAL A 25 -4.24 15.13 -2.82
N ASN A 26 -3.63 16.19 -3.34
CA ASN A 26 -4.17 17.54 -3.24
C ASN A 26 -5.55 17.66 -3.92
N ALA A 27 -5.72 17.04 -5.10
CA ALA A 27 -7.01 17.03 -5.79
C ALA A 27 -8.09 16.25 -5.03
N LEU A 28 -7.74 15.12 -4.41
CA LEU A 28 -8.66 14.33 -3.58
C LEU A 28 -9.10 15.11 -2.33
N ILE A 29 -8.17 15.81 -1.67
CA ILE A 29 -8.46 16.69 -0.53
C ILE A 29 -9.40 17.83 -0.96
N ALA A 30 -9.10 18.53 -2.06
CA ALA A 30 -9.95 19.60 -2.57
C ALA A 30 -11.36 19.13 -2.94
N ALA A 31 -11.50 17.87 -3.38
CA ALA A 31 -12.78 17.24 -3.68
C ALA A 31 -13.47 16.60 -2.45
N ASN A 32 -12.89 16.73 -1.25
CA ASN A 32 -13.35 16.11 0.00
C ASN A 32 -13.60 14.60 -0.17
N LYS A 33 -12.62 13.88 -0.70
CA LYS A 33 -12.66 12.42 -0.92
C LYS A 33 -11.72 11.70 0.02
N ASP A 34 -12.22 10.64 0.63
CA ASP A 34 -11.41 9.75 1.47
C ASP A 34 -10.42 8.95 0.64
N PHE A 35 -9.21 8.78 1.17
CA PHE A 35 -8.17 7.89 0.64
C PHE A 35 -7.22 7.49 1.76
N ASP A 36 -6.56 6.35 1.58
CA ASP A 36 -5.45 5.90 2.40
C ASP A 36 -4.13 6.10 1.66
N LEU A 37 -3.12 6.66 2.32
CA LEU A 37 -1.79 6.88 1.73
C LEU A 37 -0.70 6.18 2.55
N ILE A 38 0.13 5.38 1.87
CA ILE A 38 1.34 4.79 2.42
C ILE A 38 2.55 5.40 1.71
N LEU A 39 3.34 6.17 2.44
CA LEU A 39 4.67 6.56 2.00
C LEU A 39 5.69 5.55 2.52
N MET A 40 6.49 4.99 1.61
CA MET A 40 7.53 4.00 1.89
C MET A 40 8.89 4.71 1.98
N PRO A 41 9.41 4.99 3.19
CA PRO A 41 10.64 5.76 3.34
C PRO A 41 11.83 5.02 2.74
N ASN A 42 12.72 5.78 2.11
CA ASN A 42 13.95 5.27 1.51
C ASN A 42 13.75 4.22 0.41
N ARG A 43 12.53 4.11 -0.15
CA ARG A 43 12.24 3.20 -1.26
C ARG A 43 12.23 3.93 -2.58
N ARG A 44 12.85 3.30 -3.57
CA ARG A 44 12.78 3.66 -4.99
C ARG A 44 11.60 2.95 -5.64
N HIS A 45 11.53 3.01 -6.97
CA HIS A 45 10.63 2.17 -7.76
C HIS A 45 10.79 0.68 -7.43
N GLY A 46 9.70 -0.09 -7.45
CA GLY A 46 9.73 -1.56 -7.27
C GLY A 46 9.43 -2.08 -5.85
N PHE A 47 9.13 -1.21 -4.88
CA PHE A 47 8.76 -1.63 -3.51
C PHE A 47 7.46 -2.46 -3.42
N GLY A 48 6.70 -2.56 -4.51
CA GLY A 48 5.39 -3.22 -4.55
C GLY A 48 5.40 -4.70 -4.17
N ASN A 49 6.55 -5.37 -4.25
CA ASN A 49 6.72 -6.78 -3.88
C ASN A 49 7.40 -6.97 -2.51
N GLU A 50 7.70 -5.88 -1.79
CA GLU A 50 8.20 -6.02 -0.42
C GLU A 50 7.10 -6.61 0.48
N PRO A 51 7.45 -7.52 1.42
CA PRO A 51 6.49 -8.19 2.30
C PRO A 51 5.49 -7.25 2.96
N TYR A 52 5.94 -6.09 3.44
CA TYR A 52 5.09 -5.09 4.05
C TYR A 52 4.04 -4.54 3.08
N MET A 53 4.45 -4.12 1.88
CA MET A 53 3.52 -3.54 0.91
C MET A 53 2.55 -4.59 0.37
N MET A 54 3.04 -5.82 0.13
CA MET A 54 2.17 -6.93 -0.26
C MET A 54 1.12 -7.20 0.82
N ARG A 55 1.52 -7.29 2.10
CA ARG A 55 0.61 -7.53 3.21
C ARG A 55 -0.44 -6.42 3.30
N ARG A 56 -0.01 -5.15 3.27
CA ARG A 56 -0.94 -4.00 3.29
C ARG A 56 -1.92 -4.00 2.12
N ARG A 57 -1.48 -4.37 0.91
CA ARG A 57 -2.35 -4.48 -0.27
C ARG A 57 -3.40 -5.57 -0.09
N TRP A 58 -2.99 -6.76 0.34
CA TRP A 58 -3.91 -7.88 0.58
C TRP A 58 -4.88 -7.60 1.73
N ASP A 59 -4.39 -7.06 2.84
CA ASP A 59 -5.23 -6.65 3.98
C ASP A 59 -6.34 -5.69 3.53
N TYR A 60 -6.00 -4.76 2.64
CA TYR A 60 -6.93 -3.77 2.11
C TYR A 60 -8.04 -4.40 1.25
N PHE A 61 -7.70 -5.39 0.41
CA PHE A 61 -8.69 -6.13 -0.35
C PHE A 61 -9.56 -7.03 0.53
N VAL A 62 -8.97 -7.72 1.50
CA VAL A 62 -9.75 -8.54 2.45
C VAL A 62 -10.78 -7.67 3.17
N ARG A 63 -10.37 -6.48 3.63
CA ARG A 63 -11.28 -5.56 4.31
C ARG A 63 -12.33 -4.92 3.40
N HIS A 64 -11.95 -4.43 2.23
CA HIS A 64 -12.80 -3.53 1.46
C HIS A 64 -13.42 -4.16 0.20
N LEU A 65 -12.93 -5.33 -0.21
CA LEU A 65 -13.49 -6.08 -1.34
C LEU A 65 -14.19 -7.36 -0.88
N LEU A 66 -13.62 -8.09 0.10
CA LEU A 66 -14.22 -9.30 0.66
C LEU A 66 -15.13 -9.03 1.87
N ASP A 67 -15.10 -7.81 2.42
CA ASP A 67 -15.85 -7.41 3.63
C ASP A 67 -15.57 -8.32 4.84
N ALA A 68 -14.29 -8.65 5.04
CA ALA A 68 -13.80 -9.50 6.12
C ALA A 68 -12.62 -8.86 6.87
N GLU A 69 -12.35 -9.32 8.10
CA GLU A 69 -11.17 -8.84 8.82
C GLU A 69 -9.88 -9.54 8.33
N PRO A 70 -8.82 -8.80 7.97
CA PRO A 70 -7.56 -9.40 7.59
C PRO A 70 -6.88 -10.09 8.78
N PRO A 71 -6.17 -11.21 8.54
CA PRO A 71 -5.49 -11.95 9.59
C PRO A 71 -4.44 -11.09 10.31
N ALA A 72 -4.51 -11.07 11.64
CA ALA A 72 -3.55 -10.33 12.46
C ALA A 72 -2.14 -10.91 12.30
N GLY A 73 -1.16 -10.05 12.01
CA GLY A 73 0.25 -10.43 11.98
C GLY A 73 0.66 -11.37 10.84
N TYR A 74 -0.14 -11.50 9.78
CA TYR A 74 0.21 -12.37 8.65
C TYR A 74 1.54 -11.95 7.99
N GLN A 75 2.46 -12.89 7.87
CA GLN A 75 3.78 -12.68 7.26
C GLN A 75 3.80 -13.23 5.84
N ILE A 76 4.17 -12.39 4.87
CA ILE A 76 4.38 -12.79 3.49
C ILE A 76 5.87 -13.08 3.31
N GLY A 77 6.22 -14.32 2.94
CA GLY A 77 7.60 -14.70 2.63
C GLY A 77 8.35 -15.44 3.74
N GLU A 78 7.73 -15.81 4.85
CA GLU A 78 8.30 -16.77 5.81
C GLU A 78 7.73 -18.17 5.60
N VAL A 79 8.47 -19.03 4.89
CA VAL A 79 8.41 -20.49 5.09
C VAL A 79 9.82 -21.02 5.20
N THR A 80 10.39 -20.96 6.40
CA THR A 80 11.38 -21.94 6.84
C THR A 80 10.88 -22.53 8.14
N ARG A 81 10.10 -23.62 8.04
CA ARG A 81 10.03 -24.55 9.18
C ARG A 81 11.40 -25.23 9.29
N PRO A 82 11.92 -25.46 10.51
CA PRO A 82 13.23 -26.07 10.69
C PRO A 82 13.27 -27.43 10.00
N ILE A 83 14.38 -27.69 9.32
CA ILE A 83 14.84 -29.02 8.93
C ILE A 83 14.67 -29.98 10.11
N GLY A 84 13.80 -30.98 9.92
CA GLY A 84 13.91 -32.24 10.64
C GLY A 84 15.06 -33.06 10.08
#